data_AF-A0A7W1GGE6-F1
#
_entry.id   AF-A0A7W1GGE6-F1
#
_cell.length_a   1.000
_cell.length_b   1.000
_cell.length_c   1.000
_cell.angle_alpha   90.00
_cell.angle_beta   90.00
_cell.angle_gamma   90.00
#
_symmetry.space_group_name_H-M   'P 1'
#
loop_
_entity.id
_entity.type
_entity.pdbx_description
1 polymer ?
#
loop_
_entity_poly.entity_id
_entity_poly.type
_entity_poly.pdbx_seq_one_letter_code
_entity_poly.pdbx_strand_id
1 'polypeptide(L)'
;MTRYALRTLLFAAATFTSIMALHQTTQAGPPLLCRPFEIDGARSLPWDGPHWRSVKADYQINRLVDDTLALLTPETPVIVRMETLRRAAIYAVWSLNDREVGYVARDLSTANELLSRLRERARQANGRHQALALFDIGYLTETFKQAAPVMQERHQLRALQRDLKLDGDIDGYASVIKAIEMRRGDAVMEFAAAIIAQHPRRADLRAHLQKAVAGAPDGSLLARNLVIHFNDRGKSVAELRAQLGLAKN
;
A
#
# COMPACT_ATOMS: atom_id res chain seq x y z
N MET A 1 -14.84 18.22 -78.39
CA MET A 1 -13.74 17.65 -77.58
C MET A 1 -13.48 18.57 -76.40
N THR A 2 -14.05 18.27 -75.24
CA THR A 2 -14.01 19.14 -74.05
C THR A 2 -14.03 18.30 -72.78
N ARG A 3 -12.85 18.23 -72.15
CA ARG A 3 -12.53 18.12 -70.72
C ARG A 3 -13.72 17.95 -69.76
N TYR A 4 -14.00 16.73 -69.33
CA TYR A 4 -14.54 16.43 -68.00
C TYR A 4 -14.04 15.05 -67.54
N ALA A 5 -12.71 14.97 -67.41
CA ALA A 5 -12.07 14.00 -66.53
C ALA A 5 -12.20 14.48 -65.08
N LEU A 6 -12.07 13.54 -64.14
CA LEU A 6 -12.01 13.73 -62.69
C LEU A 6 -13.33 14.13 -62.02
N ARG A 7 -14.19 13.15 -61.70
CA ARG A 7 -15.09 13.22 -60.53
C ARG A 7 -15.87 11.94 -60.23
N THR A 8 -15.31 10.74 -60.45
CA THR A 8 -16.09 9.51 -60.15
C THR A 8 -15.23 8.28 -59.83
N LEU A 9 -14.17 8.44 -59.04
CA LEU A 9 -13.43 7.31 -58.47
C LEU A 9 -12.92 7.69 -57.07
N LEU A 10 -13.84 7.85 -56.12
CA LEU A 10 -13.53 8.15 -54.72
C LEU A 10 -14.48 7.39 -53.78
N PHE A 11 -14.55 6.06 -53.92
CA PHE A 11 -15.14 5.18 -52.90
C PHE A 11 -14.43 3.83 -52.92
N ALA A 12 -13.15 3.82 -52.56
CA ALA A 12 -12.45 2.59 -52.22
C ALA A 12 -11.36 2.89 -51.17
N ALA A 13 -11.39 2.12 -50.09
CA ALA A 13 -10.32 1.89 -49.14
C ALA A 13 -9.86 3.07 -48.25
N ALA A 14 -10.36 3.08 -47.02
CA ALA A 14 -9.57 2.73 -45.83
C ALA A 14 -10.13 3.48 -44.62
N THR A 15 -11.03 2.81 -43.92
CA THR A 15 -11.39 3.10 -42.53
C THR A 15 -10.15 2.96 -41.65
N PHE A 16 -9.39 4.03 -41.51
CA PHE A 16 -8.39 4.17 -40.45
C PHE A 16 -9.10 4.58 -39.16
N THR A 17 -9.77 3.62 -38.54
CA THR A 17 -10.19 3.71 -37.13
C THR A 17 -8.93 3.64 -36.27
N SER A 18 -8.28 4.79 -36.07
CA SER A 18 -7.26 4.98 -35.04
C SER A 18 -7.94 4.88 -33.67
N ILE A 19 -8.04 3.65 -33.15
CA ILE A 19 -8.29 3.39 -31.74
C ILE A 19 -7.00 3.82 -31.01
N MET A 20 -6.89 5.11 -30.70
CA MET A 20 -5.99 5.58 -29.67
C MET A 20 -6.51 4.97 -28.37
N ALA A 21 -5.90 3.85 -27.96
CA ALA A 21 -5.99 3.36 -26.60
C ALA A 21 -5.46 4.48 -25.70
N LEU A 22 -6.38 5.30 -25.18
CA LEU A 22 -6.18 6.08 -23.98
C LEU A 22 -5.71 5.07 -22.93
N HIS A 23 -4.39 5.01 -22.74
CA HIS A 23 -3.82 4.39 -21.57
C HIS A 23 -4.37 5.24 -20.44
N GLN A 24 -5.43 4.76 -19.81
CA GLN A 24 -5.85 5.30 -18.54
C GLN A 24 -4.63 5.12 -17.65
N THR A 25 -3.86 6.19 -17.46
CA THR A 25 -3.03 6.33 -16.28
C THR A 25 -4.05 6.35 -15.15
N THR A 26 -4.48 5.16 -14.72
CA THR A 26 -5.18 4.98 -13.46
C THR A 26 -4.27 5.65 -12.48
N GLN A 27 -4.66 6.84 -12.03
CA GLN A 27 -3.93 7.59 -11.03
C GLN A 27 -3.97 6.69 -9.81
N ALA A 28 -2.93 5.87 -9.66
CA ALA A 28 -2.86 4.88 -8.63
C ALA A 28 -3.00 5.65 -7.33
N GLY A 29 -4.00 5.30 -6.52
CA GLY A 29 -4.24 5.93 -5.22
C GLY A 29 -3.00 5.79 -4.31
N PRO A 30 -3.08 6.24 -3.06
CA PRO A 30 -1.95 6.14 -2.15
C PRO A 30 -1.42 4.69 -2.07
N PRO A 31 -0.13 4.44 -2.35
CA PRO A 31 0.39 3.09 -2.59
C PRO A 31 0.24 2.13 -1.42
N LEU A 32 0.15 2.63 -0.18
CA LEU A 32 -0.11 1.81 1.01
C LEU A 32 -1.57 1.36 1.13
N LEU A 33 -2.49 1.94 0.35
CA LEU A 33 -3.93 1.65 0.41
C LEU A 33 -4.46 0.95 -0.84
N CYS A 34 -4.11 1.47 -2.02
CA CYS A 34 -4.79 1.14 -3.28
C CYS A 34 -4.36 -0.19 -3.89
N ARG A 35 -3.28 -0.79 -3.38
CA ARG A 35 -2.74 -2.07 -3.83
C ARG A 35 -2.84 -3.09 -2.70
N PRO A 36 -3.80 -4.04 -2.76
CA PRO A 36 -3.88 -5.14 -1.81
C PRO A 36 -2.66 -6.03 -1.87
N PHE A 37 -2.27 -6.61 -0.74
CA PHE A 37 -1.19 -7.59 -0.69
C PHE A 37 -1.75 -8.99 -0.92
N GLU A 38 -1.02 -9.80 -1.69
CA GLU A 38 -1.23 -11.25 -1.72
C GLU A 38 -0.81 -11.82 -0.36
N ILE A 39 -1.66 -12.68 0.21
CA ILE A 39 -1.48 -13.26 1.56
C ILE A 39 -1.70 -14.77 1.59
N ASP A 40 -1.83 -15.44 0.43
CA ASP A 40 -2.00 -16.90 0.31
C ASP A 40 -3.17 -17.45 1.14
N GLY A 41 -4.27 -16.70 1.16
CA GLY A 41 -5.47 -17.07 1.93
C GLY A 41 -5.30 -16.99 3.44
N ALA A 42 -4.20 -16.42 3.96
CA ALA A 42 -4.04 -16.17 5.38
C ALA A 42 -5.18 -15.29 5.91
N ARG A 43 -5.52 -15.45 7.19
CA ARG A 43 -6.59 -14.67 7.82
C ARG A 43 -6.15 -13.21 7.98
N SER A 44 -7.04 -12.30 7.60
CA SER A 44 -6.94 -10.85 7.81
C SER A 44 -8.33 -10.30 8.18
N LEU A 45 -8.45 -8.98 8.36
CA LEU A 45 -9.74 -8.33 8.60
C LEU A 45 -10.75 -8.65 7.50
N PRO A 46 -12.05 -8.79 7.80
CA PRO A 46 -13.08 -9.10 6.80
C PRO A 46 -13.08 -8.15 5.60
N TRP A 47 -13.37 -8.68 4.42
CA TRP A 47 -13.27 -7.97 3.16
C TRP A 47 -14.17 -8.64 2.10
N ASP A 48 -14.85 -7.86 1.26
CA ASP A 48 -15.94 -8.32 0.39
C ASP A 48 -15.52 -8.52 -1.09
N GLY A 49 -14.23 -8.38 -1.43
CA GLY A 49 -13.80 -8.60 -2.82
C GLY A 49 -12.34 -8.23 -3.12
N PRO A 50 -11.88 -8.41 -4.37
CA PRO A 50 -10.48 -8.18 -4.74
C PRO A 50 -10.11 -6.70 -4.85
N HIS A 51 -11.10 -5.80 -4.96
CA HIS A 51 -10.84 -4.37 -5.08
C HIS A 51 -10.42 -3.79 -3.72
N TRP A 52 -9.50 -2.83 -3.74
CA TRP A 52 -8.99 -2.20 -2.51
C TRP A 52 -10.03 -1.32 -1.78
N ARG A 53 -11.19 -1.07 -2.41
CA ARG A 53 -12.38 -0.43 -1.81
C ARG A 53 -13.49 -1.40 -1.41
N SER A 54 -13.33 -2.71 -1.63
CA SER A 54 -14.32 -3.74 -1.28
C SER A 54 -14.37 -4.01 0.23
N VAL A 55 -14.52 -2.94 1.00
CA VAL A 55 -14.74 -2.98 2.44
C VAL A 55 -16.01 -3.78 2.71
N LYS A 56 -16.01 -4.58 3.78
CA LYS A 56 -17.20 -5.31 4.21
C LYS A 56 -18.20 -4.36 4.85
N ALA A 57 -19.34 -4.14 4.20
CA ALA A 57 -20.28 -3.06 4.55
C ALA A 57 -20.95 -3.26 5.93
N ASP A 58 -21.20 -4.51 6.30
CA ASP A 58 -21.78 -4.92 7.59
C ASP A 58 -20.72 -5.21 8.67
N TYR A 59 -19.46 -4.83 8.45
CA TYR A 59 -18.41 -4.98 9.45
C TYR A 59 -18.67 -4.09 10.68
N GLN A 60 -18.58 -4.70 11.87
CA GLN A 60 -18.78 -4.02 13.14
C GLN A 60 -17.53 -3.22 13.52
N ILE A 61 -17.51 -1.92 13.21
CA ILE A 61 -16.32 -1.07 13.42
C ILE A 61 -15.83 -0.98 14.86
N ASN A 62 -16.72 -1.14 15.84
CA ASN A 62 -16.36 -1.21 17.25
C ASN A 62 -15.50 -2.44 17.60
N ARG A 63 -15.42 -3.43 16.68
CA ARG A 63 -14.54 -4.60 16.78
C ARG A 63 -13.16 -4.36 16.15
N LEU A 64 -12.97 -3.28 15.38
CA LEU A 64 -11.79 -3.09 14.55
C LEU A 64 -10.48 -3.17 15.33
N VAL A 65 -10.42 -2.52 16.48
CA VAL A 65 -9.22 -2.50 17.33
C VAL A 65 -8.89 -3.91 17.80
N ASP A 66 -9.85 -4.59 18.42
CA ASP A 66 -9.65 -5.93 18.99
C ASP A 66 -9.34 -6.98 17.91
N ASP A 67 -10.09 -6.97 16.80
CA ASP A 67 -9.86 -7.89 15.69
C ASP A 67 -8.50 -7.65 15.04
N THR A 68 -8.08 -6.39 14.87
CA THR A 68 -6.75 -6.05 14.34
C THR A 68 -5.66 -6.57 15.26
N LEU A 69 -5.74 -6.31 16.56
CA LEU A 69 -4.72 -6.76 17.53
C LEU A 69 -4.65 -8.28 17.62
N ALA A 70 -5.79 -8.97 17.56
CA ALA A 70 -5.87 -10.43 17.56
C ALA A 70 -5.21 -11.07 16.33
N LEU A 71 -5.19 -10.38 15.19
CA LEU A 71 -4.53 -10.83 13.97
C LEU A 71 -3.03 -10.55 13.96
N LEU A 72 -2.53 -9.61 14.77
CA LEU A 72 -1.11 -9.24 14.84
C LEU A 72 -0.34 -10.09 15.87
N THR A 73 -0.50 -11.41 15.85
CA THR A 73 0.22 -12.36 16.73
C THR A 73 1.70 -12.48 16.35
N PRO A 74 2.63 -12.88 17.23
CA PRO A 74 4.06 -13.05 16.88
C PRO A 74 4.32 -13.92 15.64
N GLU A 75 3.45 -14.89 15.37
CA GLU A 75 3.52 -15.85 14.27
C GLU A 75 3.02 -15.27 12.94
N THR A 76 2.26 -14.17 12.98
CA THR A 76 1.70 -13.53 11.78
C THR A 76 2.83 -13.04 10.85
N PRO A 77 2.90 -13.53 9.60
CA PRO A 77 3.91 -13.09 8.64
C PRO A 77 3.81 -11.59 8.34
N VAL A 78 4.95 -10.95 8.06
CA VAL A 78 5.00 -9.49 7.87
C VAL A 78 4.07 -9.01 6.75
N ILE A 79 3.97 -9.72 5.63
CA ILE A 79 3.04 -9.36 4.53
C ILE A 79 1.57 -9.41 4.99
N VAL A 80 1.21 -10.39 5.83
CA VAL A 80 -0.15 -10.50 6.39
C VAL A 80 -0.45 -9.36 7.35
N ARG A 81 0.54 -8.93 8.14
CA ARG A 81 0.43 -7.72 8.99
C ARG A 81 0.19 -6.48 8.14
N MET A 82 0.93 -6.32 7.03
CA MET A 82 0.77 -5.20 6.11
C MET A 82 -0.65 -5.14 5.54
N GLU A 83 -1.20 -6.27 5.10
CA GLU A 83 -2.59 -6.33 4.61
C GLU A 83 -3.61 -6.06 5.71
N THR A 84 -3.39 -6.59 6.92
CA THR A 84 -4.26 -6.36 8.08
C THR A 84 -4.30 -4.87 8.43
N LEU A 85 -3.13 -4.23 8.52
CA LEU A 85 -3.00 -2.80 8.84
C LEU A 85 -3.52 -1.91 7.70
N ARG A 86 -3.37 -2.32 6.44
CA ARG A 86 -3.97 -1.64 5.28
C ARG A 86 -5.49 -1.63 5.40
N ARG A 87 -6.11 -2.80 5.61
CA ARG A 87 -7.57 -2.89 5.79
C ARG A 87 -8.02 -2.07 6.99
N ALA A 88 -7.29 -2.12 8.09
CA ALA A 88 -7.59 -1.32 9.28
C ALA A 88 -7.58 0.18 9.00
N ALA A 89 -6.59 0.67 8.25
CA ALA A 89 -6.55 2.07 7.82
C ALA A 89 -7.69 2.46 6.89
N ILE A 90 -8.16 1.54 6.05
CA ILE A 90 -9.30 1.82 5.18
C ILE A 90 -10.58 1.93 6.00
N TYR A 91 -10.83 0.98 6.90
CA TYR A 91 -11.97 1.03 7.81
C TYR A 91 -11.97 2.29 8.67
N ALA A 92 -10.82 2.64 9.28
CA ALA A 92 -10.74 3.66 10.32
C ALA A 92 -10.54 5.09 9.82
N VAL A 93 -9.96 5.28 8.62
CA VAL A 93 -9.56 6.61 8.12
C VAL A 93 -10.06 6.86 6.70
N TRP A 94 -9.75 5.98 5.74
CA TRP A 94 -10.08 6.24 4.33
C TRP A 94 -11.59 6.36 4.09
N SER A 95 -12.39 5.52 4.77
CA SER A 95 -13.86 5.50 4.68
C SER A 95 -14.53 6.84 5.04
N LEU A 96 -13.85 7.73 5.77
CA LEU A 96 -14.35 9.08 6.07
C LEU A 96 -14.43 9.96 4.81
N ASN A 97 -13.60 9.68 3.81
CA ASN A 97 -13.34 10.58 2.69
C ASN A 97 -13.81 10.05 1.34
N ASP A 98 -14.13 8.76 1.27
CA ASP A 98 -14.42 8.08 0.01
C ASP A 98 -15.84 7.51 0.01
N ARG A 99 -16.73 8.16 -0.74
CA ARG A 99 -18.12 7.74 -0.89
C ARG A 99 -18.28 6.44 -1.69
N GLU A 100 -17.25 6.00 -2.42
CA GLU A 100 -17.27 4.71 -3.10
C GLU A 100 -17.04 3.55 -2.12
N VAL A 101 -16.47 3.84 -0.96
CA VAL A 101 -16.45 2.87 0.13
C VAL A 101 -17.86 2.85 0.71
N GLY A 102 -18.61 1.78 0.45
CA GLY A 102 -19.98 1.56 0.92
C GLY A 102 -20.12 1.40 2.45
N TYR A 103 -19.13 1.89 3.19
CA TYR A 103 -19.00 1.93 4.63
C TYR A 103 -18.36 3.28 4.99
N VAL A 104 -18.89 4.01 5.97
CA VAL A 104 -18.37 5.32 6.38
C VAL A 104 -18.12 5.30 7.88
N ALA A 105 -16.85 5.42 8.30
CA ALA A 105 -16.53 5.67 9.70
C ALA A 105 -17.16 7.00 10.14
N ARG A 106 -17.48 7.14 11.43
CA ARG A 106 -18.15 8.35 11.95
C ARG A 106 -17.18 9.45 12.31
N ASP A 107 -16.04 9.05 12.87
CA ASP A 107 -14.99 9.92 13.37
C ASP A 107 -13.67 9.13 13.44
N LEU A 108 -12.63 9.75 14.01
CA LEU A 108 -11.29 9.17 14.15
C LEU A 108 -11.07 8.45 15.48
N SER A 109 -12.11 8.20 16.29
CA SER A 109 -11.96 7.58 17.62
C SER A 109 -11.33 6.19 17.53
N THR A 110 -11.83 5.35 16.61
CA THR A 110 -11.30 4.00 16.38
C THR A 110 -9.86 4.02 15.85
N ALA A 111 -9.53 4.96 14.96
CA ALA A 111 -8.17 5.13 14.46
C ALA A 111 -7.19 5.52 15.58
N ASN A 112 -7.60 6.48 16.42
CA ASN A 112 -6.84 6.92 17.59
C ASN A 112 -6.64 5.82 18.62
N GLU A 113 -7.69 5.03 18.90
CA GLU A 113 -7.61 3.91 19.82
C GLU A 113 -6.63 2.85 19.30
N LEU A 114 -6.75 2.44 18.03
CA LEU A 114 -5.84 1.47 17.42
C LEU A 114 -4.38 1.94 17.50
N LEU A 115 -4.12 3.19 17.13
CA LEU A 115 -2.78 3.78 17.20
C LEU A 115 -2.25 3.78 18.65
N SER A 116 -3.09 4.15 19.62
CA SER A 116 -2.73 4.17 21.04
C SER A 116 -2.38 2.77 21.55
N ARG A 117 -3.17 1.75 21.20
CA ARG A 117 -2.92 0.36 21.62
C ARG A 117 -1.65 -0.22 20.99
N LEU A 118 -1.37 0.07 19.72
CA LEU A 118 -0.12 -0.34 19.08
C LEU A 118 1.10 0.40 19.65
N ARG A 119 0.95 1.69 20.00
CA ARG A 119 2.01 2.47 20.67
C ARG A 119 2.35 1.86 22.03
N GLU A 120 1.35 1.52 22.82
CA GLU A 120 1.55 0.89 24.12
C GLU A 120 2.22 -0.48 23.98
N ARG A 121 1.76 -1.28 23.02
CA ARG A 121 2.38 -2.57 22.68
C ARG A 121 3.86 -2.42 22.31
N ALA A 122 4.21 -1.40 21.54
CA ALA A 122 5.61 -1.14 21.17
C ALA A 122 6.49 -0.72 22.35
N ARG A 123 5.93 -0.02 23.35
CA ARG A 123 6.63 0.35 24.59
C ARG A 123 6.87 -0.85 25.51
N GLN A 124 5.91 -1.76 25.60
CA GLN A 124 5.97 -2.92 26.50
C GLN A 124 6.76 -4.10 25.91
N ALA A 125 6.85 -4.19 24.58
CA ALA A 125 7.53 -5.30 23.92
C ALA A 125 9.06 -5.22 24.04
N ASN A 126 9.70 -6.39 24.10
CA ASN A 126 11.16 -6.53 24.14
C ASN A 126 11.67 -7.48 23.04
N GLY A 127 12.97 -7.41 22.74
CA GLY A 127 13.65 -8.32 21.82
C GLY A 127 12.97 -8.44 20.45
N ARG A 128 12.73 -9.68 20.01
CA ARG A 128 12.09 -9.96 18.69
C ARG A 128 10.65 -9.44 18.62
N HIS A 129 9.92 -9.44 19.73
CA HIS A 129 8.54 -8.93 19.77
C HIS A 129 8.51 -7.41 19.63
N GLN A 130 9.53 -6.72 20.13
CA GLN A 130 9.68 -5.28 19.96
C GLN A 130 9.87 -4.90 18.49
N ALA A 131 10.66 -5.66 17.73
CA ALA A 131 10.82 -5.39 16.30
C ALA A 131 9.49 -5.46 15.54
N LEU A 132 8.65 -6.46 15.83
CA LEU A 132 7.33 -6.58 15.21
C LEU A 132 6.36 -5.49 15.68
N ALA A 133 6.39 -5.14 16.96
CA ALA A 133 5.55 -4.05 17.47
C ALA A 133 5.93 -2.69 16.88
N LEU A 134 7.23 -2.42 16.71
CA LEU A 134 7.75 -1.22 16.02
C LEU A 134 7.35 -1.20 14.54
N PHE A 135 7.41 -2.36 13.88
CA PHE A 135 6.92 -2.50 12.52
C PHE A 135 5.43 -2.17 12.43
N ASP A 136 4.59 -2.77 13.29
CA ASP A 136 3.14 -2.60 13.24
C ASP A 136 2.74 -1.13 13.43
N ILE A 137 3.27 -0.45 14.47
CA ILE A 137 2.97 0.96 14.71
C ILE A 137 3.53 1.87 13.61
N GLY A 138 4.73 1.58 13.11
CA GLY A 138 5.38 2.37 12.08
C GLY A 138 4.65 2.28 10.75
N TYR A 139 4.29 1.06 10.33
CA TYR A 139 3.56 0.81 9.10
C TYR A 139 2.16 1.40 9.14
N LEU A 140 1.43 1.24 10.25
CA LEU A 140 0.10 1.85 10.40
C LEU A 140 0.18 3.39 10.35
N THR A 141 1.17 3.98 11.02
CA THR A 141 1.39 5.44 11.03
C THR A 141 1.55 5.98 9.61
N GLU A 142 2.41 5.36 8.79
CA GLU A 142 2.60 5.78 7.40
C GLU A 142 1.38 5.50 6.52
N THR A 143 0.65 4.41 6.80
CA THR A 143 -0.61 4.09 6.11
C THR A 143 -1.69 5.12 6.43
N PHE A 144 -1.84 5.56 7.68
CA PHE A 144 -2.75 6.64 8.08
C PHE A 144 -2.39 7.98 7.42
N LYS A 145 -1.09 8.31 7.32
CA LYS A 145 -0.65 9.52 6.60
C LYS A 145 -1.08 9.50 5.13
N GLN A 146 -1.07 8.32 4.50
CA GLN A 146 -1.55 8.14 3.13
C GLN A 146 -3.08 8.02 3.02
N ALA A 147 -3.75 7.57 4.08
CA ALA A 147 -5.21 7.49 4.15
C ALA A 147 -5.90 8.83 4.44
N ALA A 148 -5.12 9.81 4.87
CA ALA A 148 -5.56 11.18 5.05
C ALA A 148 -6.26 11.70 3.79
N PRO A 149 -7.30 12.56 3.95
CA PRO A 149 -8.11 13.03 2.83
C PRO A 149 -7.23 13.49 1.67
N VAL A 150 -7.35 12.79 0.54
CA VAL A 150 -6.81 13.22 -0.75
C VAL A 150 -7.69 14.35 -1.27
N MET A 151 -7.76 15.46 -0.52
CA MET A 151 -8.50 16.68 -0.82
C MET A 151 -7.62 17.89 -0.46
N GLN A 152 -6.62 18.11 -1.30
CA GLN A 152 -6.11 19.40 -1.78
C GLN A 152 -5.43 20.42 -0.85
N GLU A 153 -5.39 20.30 0.48
CA GLU A 153 -4.73 21.34 1.31
C GLU A 153 -3.84 20.81 2.45
N ARG A 154 -2.58 21.31 2.52
CA ARG A 154 -1.62 20.98 3.60
C ARG A 154 -2.18 21.23 5.01
N HIS A 155 -3.13 22.14 5.17
CA HIS A 155 -3.76 22.45 6.45
C HIS A 155 -4.64 21.32 6.97
N GLN A 156 -5.31 20.58 6.08
CA GLN A 156 -6.18 19.45 6.44
C GLN A 156 -5.36 18.22 6.85
N LEU A 157 -4.24 17.95 6.16
CA LEU A 157 -3.29 16.93 6.58
C LEU A 157 -2.75 17.21 7.99
N ARG A 158 -2.40 18.47 8.28
CA ARG A 158 -1.95 18.88 9.63
C ARG A 158 -3.05 18.73 10.68
N ALA A 159 -4.31 19.05 10.34
CA ALA A 159 -5.43 18.84 11.24
C ALA A 159 -5.62 17.35 11.56
N LEU A 160 -5.67 16.50 10.54
CA LEU A 160 -5.75 15.06 10.73
C LEU A 160 -4.57 14.50 11.53
N GLN A 161 -3.35 14.95 11.26
CA GLN A 161 -2.18 14.52 12.02
C GLN A 161 -2.29 14.87 13.50
N ARG A 162 -2.81 16.06 13.84
CA ARG A 162 -3.12 16.43 15.23
C ARG A 162 -4.22 15.55 15.79
N ASP A 163 -5.31 15.36 15.03
CA ASP A 163 -6.48 14.61 15.49
C ASP A 163 -6.16 13.13 15.70
N LEU A 164 -5.30 12.54 14.86
CA LEU A 164 -4.74 11.19 14.98
C LEU A 164 -3.51 11.12 15.91
N LYS A 165 -3.07 12.25 16.49
CA LYS A 165 -1.89 12.33 17.38
C LYS A 165 -0.63 11.70 16.77
N LEU A 166 -0.44 11.91 15.47
CA LEU A 166 0.70 11.46 14.67
C LEU A 166 1.92 12.39 14.80
N ASP A 167 1.70 13.61 15.31
CA ASP A 167 2.73 14.61 15.61
C ASP A 167 3.47 14.36 16.93
N GLY A 168 2.92 13.49 17.79
CA GLY A 168 3.56 13.02 19.01
C GLY A 168 4.53 11.85 18.75
N ASP A 169 5.82 12.14 18.76
CA ASP A 169 6.96 11.22 18.98
C ASP A 169 7.20 10.04 18.04
N ILE A 170 6.30 9.71 17.09
CA ILE A 170 6.45 8.52 16.23
C ILE A 170 6.70 8.93 14.77
N ASP A 171 7.97 8.90 14.39
CA ASP A 171 8.33 8.75 12.98
C ASP A 171 8.07 7.30 12.55
N GLY A 172 7.00 7.09 11.78
CA GLY A 172 6.56 5.76 11.35
C GLY A 172 7.58 5.07 10.45
N TYR A 173 8.19 5.82 9.53
CA TYR A 173 9.27 5.30 8.70
C TYR A 173 10.48 4.92 9.55
N ALA A 174 10.93 5.78 10.47
CA ALA A 174 12.05 5.47 11.35
C ALA A 174 11.77 4.25 12.24
N SER A 175 10.51 4.05 12.66
CA SER A 175 10.09 2.85 13.42
C SER A 175 10.23 1.57 12.59
N VAL A 176 9.87 1.62 11.30
CA VAL A 176 10.08 0.51 10.36
C VAL A 176 11.57 0.26 10.13
N ILE A 177 12.40 1.31 9.96
CA ILE A 177 13.86 1.17 9.84
C ILE A 177 14.45 0.48 11.07
N LYS A 178 14.08 0.92 12.26
CA LYS A 178 14.52 0.29 13.51
C LYS A 178 14.10 -1.18 13.60
N ALA A 179 12.89 -1.52 13.16
CA ALA A 179 12.42 -2.90 13.10
C ALA A 179 13.26 -3.77 12.15
N ILE A 180 13.65 -3.23 10.98
CA ILE A 180 14.54 -3.89 10.00
C ILE A 180 15.89 -4.18 10.63
N GLU A 181 16.50 -3.20 11.31
CA GLU A 181 17.80 -3.33 11.98
C GLU A 181 17.77 -4.42 13.05
N MET A 182 16.75 -4.43 13.90
CA MET A 182 16.56 -5.44 14.94
C MET A 182 16.38 -6.86 14.39
N ARG A 183 15.92 -6.98 13.13
CA ARG A 183 15.77 -8.25 12.42
C ARG A 183 16.88 -8.52 11.40
N ARG A 184 17.97 -7.74 11.45
CA ARG A 184 19.16 -7.92 10.61
C ARG A 184 18.89 -7.86 9.11
N GLY A 185 18.05 -6.91 8.67
CA GLY A 185 17.78 -6.68 7.25
C GLY A 185 16.70 -7.58 6.67
N ASP A 186 15.60 -7.79 7.39
CA ASP A 186 14.46 -8.60 6.93
C ASP A 186 13.92 -8.09 5.59
N ALA A 187 14.05 -8.91 4.53
CA ALA A 187 13.72 -8.50 3.16
C ALA A 187 12.24 -8.12 2.97
N VAL A 188 11.34 -8.68 3.78
CA VAL A 188 9.91 -8.35 3.71
C VAL A 188 9.65 -6.98 4.35
N MET A 189 10.36 -6.64 5.43
CA MET A 189 10.29 -5.30 6.01
C MET A 189 10.97 -4.25 5.12
N GLU A 190 12.06 -4.61 4.42
CA GLU A 190 12.67 -3.78 3.39
C GLU A 190 11.67 -3.50 2.24
N PHE A 191 10.85 -4.49 1.86
CA PHE A 191 9.75 -4.28 0.91
C PHE A 191 8.72 -3.27 1.42
N ALA A 192 8.31 -3.37 2.68
CA ALA A 192 7.41 -2.41 3.30
C ALA A 192 8.00 -0.99 3.30
N ALA A 193 9.27 -0.84 3.68
CA ALA A 193 9.99 0.44 3.63
C ALA A 193 10.05 1.01 2.21
N ALA A 194 10.26 0.16 1.19
CA ALA A 194 10.24 0.58 -0.21
C ALA A 194 8.87 1.14 -0.64
N ILE A 195 7.76 0.56 -0.16
CA ILE A 195 6.40 1.06 -0.44
C ILE A 195 6.14 2.39 0.27
N ILE A 196 6.49 2.50 1.55
CA ILE A 196 6.39 3.77 2.31
C ILE A 196 7.17 4.87 1.58
N ALA A 197 8.37 4.54 1.10
CA ALA A 197 9.23 5.44 0.37
C ALA A 197 8.72 5.85 -1.03
N GLN A 198 7.63 5.28 -1.55
CA GLN A 198 7.02 5.71 -2.82
C GLN A 198 6.28 7.05 -2.69
N HIS A 199 5.67 7.33 -1.53
CA HIS A 199 4.85 8.53 -1.35
C HIS A 199 4.88 9.08 0.09
N PRO A 200 5.50 10.26 0.30
CA PRO A 200 6.30 11.02 -0.67
C PRO A 200 7.54 10.21 -1.10
N ARG A 201 8.05 10.49 -2.30
CA ARG A 201 9.22 9.77 -2.81
C ARG A 201 10.44 10.07 -1.95
N ARG A 202 10.99 9.06 -1.29
CA ARG A 202 12.24 9.15 -0.50
C ARG A 202 13.43 8.69 -1.32
N ALA A 203 14.62 9.22 -1.00
CA ALA A 203 15.87 8.85 -1.67
C ALA A 203 16.21 7.35 -1.48
N ASP A 204 15.88 6.81 -0.31
CA ASP A 204 16.20 5.43 0.08
C ASP A 204 15.36 4.36 -0.63
N LEU A 205 14.32 4.74 -1.38
CA LEU A 205 13.41 3.81 -2.07
C LEU A 205 14.18 2.73 -2.84
N ARG A 206 15.18 3.14 -3.62
CA ARG A 206 15.97 2.22 -4.44
C ARG A 206 16.73 1.21 -3.58
N ALA A 207 17.34 1.66 -2.48
CA ALA A 207 18.11 0.79 -1.59
C ALA A 207 17.22 -0.24 -0.90
N HIS A 208 16.06 0.17 -0.39
CA HIS A 208 15.07 -0.74 0.19
C HIS A 208 14.58 -1.77 -0.83
N LEU A 209 14.24 -1.31 -2.04
CA LEU A 209 13.78 -2.19 -3.11
C LEU A 209 14.87 -3.21 -3.52
N GLN A 210 16.14 -2.78 -3.61
CA GLN A 210 17.26 -3.68 -3.89
C GLN A 210 17.36 -4.82 -2.87
N LYS A 211 17.33 -4.49 -1.58
CA LYS A 211 17.43 -5.49 -0.51
C LYS A 211 16.22 -6.43 -0.50
N ALA A 212 15.02 -5.89 -0.69
CA ALA A 212 13.80 -6.68 -0.80
C ALA A 212 13.86 -7.69 -1.96
N VAL A 213 14.27 -7.23 -3.15
CA VAL A 213 14.42 -8.07 -4.35
C VAL A 213 15.53 -9.12 -4.19
N ALA A 214 16.65 -8.75 -3.57
CA ALA A 214 17.73 -9.68 -3.29
C ALA A 214 17.31 -10.82 -2.34
N GLY A 215 16.47 -10.51 -1.35
CA GLY A 215 15.95 -11.47 -0.38
C GLY A 215 14.66 -12.19 -0.77
N ALA A 216 14.17 -12.03 -2.01
CA ALA A 216 12.94 -12.65 -2.50
C ALA A 216 13.24 -13.86 -3.38
N PRO A 217 13.06 -15.12 -2.89
CA PRO A 217 13.15 -16.30 -3.74
C PRO A 217 12.08 -16.27 -4.84
N ASP A 218 12.38 -16.89 -5.99
CA ASP A 218 11.41 -17.01 -7.08
C ASP A 218 10.17 -17.78 -6.62
N GLY A 219 8.99 -17.31 -7.02
CA GLY A 219 7.71 -17.90 -6.61
C GLY A 219 7.32 -17.65 -5.14
N SER A 220 8.15 -17.00 -4.33
CA SER A 220 7.79 -16.66 -2.94
C SER A 220 6.65 -15.64 -2.84
N LEU A 221 6.00 -15.58 -1.68
CA LEU A 221 4.99 -14.55 -1.39
C LEU A 221 5.55 -13.13 -1.54
N LEU A 222 6.81 -12.91 -1.12
CA LEU A 222 7.51 -11.65 -1.30
C LEU A 222 7.72 -11.32 -2.78
N ALA A 223 8.11 -12.30 -3.60
CA ALA A 223 8.30 -12.13 -5.03
C ALA A 223 7.02 -11.69 -5.76
N ARG A 224 5.87 -12.33 -5.44
CA ARG A 224 4.58 -11.93 -6.03
C ARG A 224 4.18 -10.51 -5.64
N ASN A 225 4.32 -10.17 -4.36
CA ASN A 225 4.01 -8.83 -3.86
C ASN A 225 4.95 -7.74 -4.43
N LEU A 226 6.24 -8.05 -4.63
CA LEU A 226 7.16 -7.14 -5.31
C LEU A 226 6.68 -6.79 -6.72
N VAL A 227 6.25 -7.79 -7.49
CA VAL A 227 5.71 -7.56 -8.84
C VAL A 227 4.42 -6.74 -8.77
N ILE A 228 3.48 -7.06 -7.87
CA ILE A 228 2.22 -6.29 -7.72
C ILE A 228 2.49 -4.80 -7.42
N HIS A 229 3.43 -4.50 -6.54
CA HIS A 229 3.68 -3.14 -6.05
C HIS A 229 4.75 -2.36 -6.85
N PHE A 230 5.47 -3.01 -7.75
CA PHE A 230 6.51 -2.38 -8.58
C PHE A 230 6.46 -2.84 -10.05
N ASN A 231 5.27 -3.18 -10.57
CA ASN A 231 5.07 -3.64 -11.94
C ASN A 231 5.44 -2.61 -13.02
N ASP A 232 5.58 -1.34 -12.65
CA ASP A 232 6.10 -0.24 -13.45
C ASP A 232 7.61 -0.38 -13.69
N ARG A 233 8.30 -1.14 -12.83
CA ARG A 233 9.75 -1.41 -12.84
C ARG A 233 10.10 -2.84 -13.24
N GLY A 234 9.12 -3.66 -13.62
CA GLY A 234 9.38 -5.04 -14.02
C GLY A 234 8.16 -5.91 -13.85
N LYS A 235 7.88 -6.74 -14.84
CA LYS A 235 6.74 -7.67 -14.84
C LYS A 235 7.06 -8.99 -14.13
N SER A 236 8.32 -9.19 -13.75
CA SER A 236 8.80 -10.35 -13.01
C SER A 236 9.89 -9.94 -12.01
N VAL A 237 10.16 -10.79 -11.01
CA VAL A 237 11.28 -10.55 -10.09
C VAL A 237 12.63 -10.63 -10.80
N ALA A 238 12.74 -11.43 -11.87
CA ALA A 238 13.94 -11.46 -12.72
C ALA A 238 14.19 -10.10 -13.40
N GLU A 239 13.15 -9.49 -13.97
CA GLU A 239 13.24 -8.13 -14.53
C GLU A 239 13.57 -7.08 -13.46
N LEU A 240 12.93 -7.17 -12.28
CA LEU A 240 13.26 -6.28 -11.16
C LEU A 240 14.73 -6.41 -10.76
N ARG A 241 15.27 -7.64 -10.68
CA ARG A 241 16.70 -7.87 -10.42
C ARG A 241 17.57 -7.23 -11.49
N ALA A 242 17.25 -7.42 -12.77
CA ALA A 242 18.00 -6.83 -13.87
C ALA A 242 18.04 -5.29 -13.80
N GLN A 243 16.89 -4.63 -13.60
CA GLN A 243 16.81 -3.17 -13.49
C GLN A 243 17.55 -2.60 -12.26
N LEU A 244 17.71 -3.43 -11.22
CA LEU A 244 18.37 -3.05 -9.98
C LEU A 244 19.86 -3.40 -9.96
N GLY A 245 20.39 -4.01 -11.02
CA GLY A 245 21.79 -4.46 -11.11
C GLY A 245 22.08 -5.70 -10.27
N LEU A 246 21.06 -6.56 -10.05
CA LEU A 246 21.09 -7.77 -9.24
C LEU A 246 20.92 -9.06 -10.07
N ALA A 247 20.97 -8.96 -11.40
CA ALA A 247 20.90 -10.14 -12.26
C ALA A 247 22.09 -11.07 -11.95
N LYS A 248 21.80 -12.37 -11.81
CA LYS A 248 22.87 -13.37 -11.75
C LYS A 248 23.42 -13.52 -13.16
N ASN A 249 24.74 -13.42 -13.30
CA ASN A 249 25.46 -13.80 -14.51
C ASN A 249 25.32 -15.30 -14.78
#